data_AF-A0A834FQS0-F1
#
_entry.id   AF-A0A834FQS0-F1
#
_cell.length_a   1.000
_cell.length_b   1.000
_cell.length_c   1.000
_cell.angle_alpha   90.00
_cell.angle_beta   90.00
_cell.angle_gamma   90.00
#
_symmetry.space_group_name_H-M   'P 1'
#
loop_
_entity.id
_entity.type
_entity.pdbx_description
1 polymer ?
#
loop_
_entity_poly.entity_id
_entity_poly.type
_entity_poly.pdbx_seq_one_letter_code
_entity_poly.pdbx_strand_id
1 'polypeptide(L)'
;MEADFIHTLKEAERESISAQMTLEEAQEETEALMNSLLEAERCILLWGRKTQILKETRSAVESLMKDEEIQKTKEDIHHLELRATQLKKQQERLMRESELIVDKRETLILRREAMALAPPKPGTEGVLQRSVKVLRGKCKEAQKHLMELEQTVGELQENQAGLTDALMQERQQLTELMSTSNILDSELVNIQDTKDRSFARLLLLQNRSKKLHLVSEGSYKASSSSQTVEAALQAQATAVQDVSNILSNVCQEFPQHREALRTVSRVLVLHTEGNSS
;
A
#
# COMPACT_ATOMS: atom_id res chain seq x y z
N MET A 1 93.42 -12.72 -3.27
CA MET A 1 92.58 -13.88 -3.61
C MET A 1 91.76 -14.34 -2.42
N GLU A 2 92.31 -14.99 -1.38
CA GLU A 2 91.49 -15.44 -0.24
C GLU A 2 90.82 -14.29 0.54
N ALA A 3 91.52 -13.18 0.77
CA ALA A 3 90.97 -12.00 1.47
C ALA A 3 89.79 -11.35 0.71
N ASP A 4 89.84 -11.33 -0.63
CA ASP A 4 88.81 -10.73 -1.49
C ASP A 4 87.53 -11.60 -1.51
N PHE A 5 87.68 -12.93 -1.50
CA PHE A 5 86.56 -13.87 -1.33
C PHE A 5 85.91 -13.73 0.05
N ILE A 6 86.70 -13.56 1.11
CA ILE A 6 86.16 -13.33 2.46
C ILE A 6 85.42 -12.00 2.54
N HIS A 7 85.91 -10.94 1.88
CA HIS A 7 85.25 -9.64 1.85
C HIS A 7 83.90 -9.69 1.13
N THR A 8 83.88 -10.24 -0.09
CA THR A 8 82.64 -10.40 -0.88
C THR A 8 81.62 -11.31 -0.19
N LEU A 9 82.06 -12.35 0.52
CA LEU A 9 81.18 -13.19 1.34
C LEU A 9 80.55 -12.40 2.49
N LYS A 10 81.32 -11.55 3.19
CA LYS A 10 80.82 -10.68 4.27
C LYS A 10 79.88 -9.59 3.77
N GLU A 11 80.12 -9.05 2.58
CA GLU A 11 79.21 -8.09 1.94
C GLU A 11 77.89 -8.76 1.56
N ALA A 12 77.93 -9.92 0.91
CA ALA A 12 76.75 -10.71 0.59
C ALA A 12 75.98 -11.16 1.85
N GLU A 13 76.68 -11.50 2.94
CA GLU A 13 76.07 -11.80 4.23
C GLU A 13 75.35 -10.58 4.82
N ARG A 14 75.98 -9.39 4.79
CA ARG A 14 75.34 -8.14 5.23
C ARG A 14 74.13 -7.76 4.38
N GLU A 15 74.22 -7.92 3.07
CA GLU A 15 73.11 -7.71 2.14
C GLU A 15 71.96 -8.69 2.41
N SER A 16 72.27 -9.97 2.66
CA SER A 16 71.28 -10.98 3.04
C SER A 16 70.60 -10.64 4.36
N ILE A 17 71.35 -10.20 5.37
CA ILE A 17 70.79 -9.76 6.66
C ILE A 17 69.90 -8.53 6.48
N SER A 18 70.34 -7.54 5.71
CA SER A 18 69.55 -6.34 5.43
C SER A 18 68.26 -6.67 4.68
N ALA A 19 68.33 -7.54 3.67
CA ALA A 19 67.16 -7.99 2.94
C ALA A 19 66.19 -8.76 3.84
N GLN A 20 66.72 -9.59 4.76
CA GLN A 20 65.93 -10.32 5.73
C GLN A 20 65.22 -9.40 6.73
N MET A 21 65.90 -8.36 7.22
CA MET A 21 65.25 -7.33 8.06
C MET A 21 64.13 -6.62 7.31
N THR A 22 64.34 -6.20 6.07
CA THR A 22 63.27 -5.55 5.27
C THR A 22 62.10 -6.50 4.98
N LEU A 23 62.38 -7.81 4.88
CA LEU A 23 61.33 -8.82 4.70
C LEU A 23 60.51 -8.97 5.98
N GLU A 24 61.16 -9.01 7.15
CA GLU A 24 60.50 -9.06 8.45
C GLU A 24 59.65 -7.81 8.69
N GLU A 25 60.19 -6.62 8.41
CA GLU A 25 59.43 -5.35 8.49
C GLU A 25 58.20 -5.35 7.56
N ALA A 26 58.37 -5.78 6.31
CA ALA A 26 57.25 -5.88 5.37
C ALA A 26 56.20 -6.91 5.83
N GLN A 27 56.63 -8.03 6.44
CA GLN A 27 55.71 -9.02 7.01
C GLN A 27 54.92 -8.45 8.17
N GLU A 28 55.57 -7.77 9.12
CA GLU A 28 54.90 -7.10 10.23
C GLU A 28 53.89 -6.05 9.76
N GLU A 29 54.25 -5.23 8.76
CA GLU A 29 53.34 -4.26 8.15
C GLU A 29 52.13 -4.95 7.48
N THR A 30 52.35 -6.05 6.76
CA THR A 30 51.25 -6.81 6.14
C THR A 30 50.30 -7.40 7.18
N GLU A 31 50.81 -7.94 8.29
CA GLU A 31 49.99 -8.46 9.38
C GLU A 31 49.22 -7.35 10.09
N ALA A 32 49.85 -6.19 10.33
CA ALA A 32 49.19 -5.03 10.91
C ALA A 32 48.05 -4.50 10.03
N LEU A 33 48.28 -4.39 8.71
CA LEU A 33 47.27 -3.98 7.74
C LEU A 33 46.13 -5.01 7.65
N MET A 34 46.44 -6.30 7.70
CA MET A 34 45.43 -7.37 7.70
C MET A 34 44.52 -7.28 8.93
N ASN A 35 45.11 -7.06 10.12
CA ASN A 35 44.33 -6.86 11.35
C ASN A 35 43.44 -5.61 11.27
N SER A 36 43.97 -4.50 10.77
CA SER A 36 43.20 -3.26 10.58
C SER A 36 42.04 -3.45 9.59
N LEU A 37 42.26 -4.19 8.50
CA LEU A 37 41.22 -4.54 7.53
C LEU A 37 40.11 -5.38 8.17
N LEU A 38 40.47 -6.42 8.92
CA LEU A 38 39.50 -7.27 9.63
C LEU A 38 38.67 -6.48 10.65
N GLU A 39 39.28 -5.52 11.34
CA GLU A 39 38.56 -4.63 12.26
C GLU A 39 37.59 -3.69 11.51
N ALA A 40 38.02 -3.13 10.38
CA ALA A 40 37.17 -2.30 9.53
C ALA A 40 35.97 -3.09 8.98
N GLU A 41 36.18 -4.33 8.53
CA GLU A 41 35.10 -5.22 8.07
C GLU A 41 34.09 -5.52 9.19
N ARG A 42 34.58 -5.81 10.41
CA ARG A 42 33.72 -5.98 11.59
C ARG A 42 32.90 -4.73 11.87
N CYS A 43 33.51 -3.55 11.78
CA CYS A 43 32.82 -2.28 11.98
C CYS A 43 31.73 -2.04 10.93
N ILE A 44 32.03 -2.31 9.65
CA ILE A 44 31.06 -2.20 8.55
C ILE A 44 29.87 -3.13 8.80
N LEU A 45 30.11 -4.39 9.18
CA LEU A 45 29.05 -5.35 9.48
C LEU A 45 28.19 -4.91 10.67
N LEU A 46 28.81 -4.43 11.75
CA LEU A 46 28.08 -3.91 12.93
C LEU A 46 27.20 -2.71 12.58
N TRP A 47 27.74 -1.75 11.83
CA TRP A 47 26.98 -0.58 11.39
C TRP A 47 25.86 -0.97 10.42
N GLY A 48 26.12 -1.89 9.49
CA GLY A 48 25.10 -2.45 8.60
C GLY A 48 23.94 -3.07 9.40
N ARG A 49 24.25 -3.89 10.41
CA ARG A 49 23.24 -4.49 11.28
C ARG A 49 22.47 -3.45 12.09
N LYS A 50 23.16 -2.44 12.64
CA LYS A 50 22.54 -1.34 13.41
C LYS A 50 21.59 -0.52 12.54
N THR A 51 21.99 -0.20 11.32
CA THR A 51 21.14 0.51 10.35
C THR A 51 19.93 -0.33 9.96
N GLN A 52 20.10 -1.64 9.77
CA GLN A 52 18.98 -2.54 9.48
C GLN A 52 17.96 -2.55 10.63
N ILE A 53 18.41 -2.74 11.87
CA ILE A 53 17.54 -2.74 13.05
C ILE A 53 16.78 -1.41 13.15
N LEU A 54 17.47 -0.27 12.96
CA LEU A 54 16.82 1.05 12.99
C LEU A 54 15.75 1.21 11.90
N LYS A 55 15.96 0.66 10.70
CA LYS A 55 14.95 0.67 9.63
C LYS A 55 13.76 -0.21 9.99
N GLU A 56 14.00 -1.41 10.52
CA GLU A 56 12.96 -2.34 10.94
C GLU A 56 12.12 -1.77 12.09
N THR A 57 12.75 -1.20 13.14
CA THR A 57 12.04 -0.59 14.26
C THR A 57 11.25 0.65 13.83
N ARG A 58 11.81 1.50 12.97
CA ARG A 58 11.10 2.65 12.43
C ARG A 58 9.86 2.22 11.63
N SER A 59 10.00 1.22 10.76
CA SER A 59 8.88 0.68 9.99
C SER A 59 7.77 0.12 10.90
N ALA A 60 8.15 -0.64 11.94
CA ALA A 60 7.20 -1.16 12.91
C ALA A 60 6.45 -0.03 13.66
N VAL A 61 7.16 1.02 14.08
CA VAL A 61 6.53 2.19 14.72
C VAL A 61 5.61 2.94 13.76
N GLU A 62 6.05 3.17 12.51
CA GLU A 62 5.22 3.84 11.50
C GLU A 62 3.95 3.02 11.17
N SER A 63 4.05 1.68 11.16
CA SER A 63 2.90 0.80 11.00
C SER A 63 1.92 0.93 12.17
N LEU A 64 2.41 0.95 13.41
CA LEU A 64 1.57 1.16 14.59
C LEU A 64 0.92 2.55 14.60
N MET A 65 1.60 3.59 14.12
CA MET A 65 1.01 4.93 14.00
C MET A 65 -0.09 5.01 12.94
N LYS A 66 -0.01 4.17 11.91
CA LYS A 66 -1.03 4.03 10.85
C LYS A 66 -2.15 3.05 11.22
N ASP A 67 -2.05 2.40 12.37
CA ASP A 67 -3.08 1.51 12.86
C ASP A 67 -4.38 2.31 13.05
N GLU A 68 -5.37 1.99 12.21
CA GLU A 68 -6.66 2.67 12.20
C GLU A 68 -7.38 2.55 13.53
N GLU A 69 -7.18 1.45 14.28
CA GLU A 69 -7.79 1.25 15.59
C GLU A 69 -7.23 2.24 16.62
N ILE A 70 -5.91 2.48 16.59
CA ILE A 70 -5.27 3.47 17.45
C ILE A 70 -5.72 4.89 17.09
N GLN A 71 -5.94 5.20 15.82
CA GLN A 71 -6.45 6.51 15.42
C GLN A 71 -7.92 6.71 15.82
N LYS A 72 -8.78 5.71 15.57
CA LYS A 72 -10.20 5.73 15.99
C LYS A 72 -10.33 5.91 17.51
N THR A 73 -9.55 5.16 18.29
CA THR A 73 -9.56 5.30 19.75
C THR A 73 -9.07 6.67 20.22
N LYS A 74 -8.10 7.29 19.54
CA LYS A 74 -7.68 8.68 19.84
C LYS A 74 -8.78 9.70 19.54
N GLU A 75 -9.46 9.56 18.41
CA GLU A 75 -10.59 10.42 18.03
C GLU A 75 -11.75 10.26 19.02
N ASP A 76 -12.04 9.03 19.45
CA ASP A 76 -13.05 8.73 20.46
C ASP A 76 -12.70 9.35 21.81
N ILE A 77 -11.45 9.24 22.28
CA ILE A 77 -10.98 9.90 23.50
C ILE A 77 -11.17 11.41 23.38
N HIS A 78 -10.78 12.01 22.25
CA HIS A 78 -10.95 13.44 22.03
C HIS A 78 -12.43 13.85 22.08
N HIS A 79 -13.30 13.09 21.43
CA HIS A 79 -14.75 13.33 21.47
C HIS A 79 -15.31 13.22 22.90
N LEU A 80 -14.87 12.22 23.66
CA LEU A 80 -15.25 12.04 25.06
C LEU A 80 -14.75 13.18 25.95
N GLU A 81 -13.53 13.69 25.73
CA GLU A 81 -12.99 14.87 26.42
C GLU A 81 -13.83 16.11 26.12
N LEU A 82 -14.17 16.35 24.86
CA LEU A 82 -15.05 17.45 24.46
C LEU A 82 -16.41 17.33 25.16
N ARG A 83 -17.04 16.16 25.12
CA ARG A 83 -18.32 15.92 25.80
C ARG A 83 -18.22 16.15 27.31
N ALA A 84 -17.12 15.73 27.95
CA ALA A 84 -16.90 15.97 29.37
C ALA A 84 -16.80 17.47 29.69
N THR A 85 -16.11 18.26 28.86
CA THR A 85 -16.05 19.72 29.04
C THR A 85 -17.42 20.39 28.85
N GLN A 86 -18.22 19.92 27.88
CA GLN A 86 -19.58 20.42 27.65
C GLN A 86 -20.49 20.11 28.84
N LEU A 87 -20.42 18.88 29.36
CA LEU A 87 -21.18 18.45 30.54
C LEU A 87 -20.79 19.28 31.78
N LYS A 88 -19.51 19.55 32.01
CA LYS A 88 -19.07 20.46 33.08
C LYS A 88 -19.68 21.86 32.94
N LYS A 89 -19.66 22.44 31.74
CA LYS A 89 -20.30 23.74 31.48
C LYS A 89 -21.82 23.73 31.69
N GLN A 90 -22.49 22.61 31.38
CA GLN A 90 -23.92 22.45 31.66
C GLN A 90 -24.18 22.33 33.16
N GLN A 91 -23.38 21.54 33.87
CA GLN A 91 -23.46 21.41 35.32
C GLN A 91 -23.29 22.77 36.02
N GLU A 92 -22.29 23.55 35.64
CA GLU A 92 -22.10 24.90 36.20
C GLU A 92 -23.29 25.83 35.92
N ARG A 93 -23.90 25.75 34.74
CA ARG A 93 -25.11 26.54 34.43
C ARG A 93 -26.28 26.13 35.32
N LEU A 94 -26.52 24.83 35.46
CA LEU A 94 -27.58 24.32 36.33
C LEU A 94 -27.35 24.68 37.80
N MET A 95 -26.11 24.68 38.27
CA MET A 95 -25.76 25.14 39.62
C MET A 95 -26.12 26.62 39.82
N ARG A 96 -25.74 27.50 38.89
CA ARG A 96 -26.09 28.93 38.95
C ARG A 96 -27.60 29.17 38.87
N GLU A 97 -28.31 28.42 38.02
CA GLU A 97 -29.76 28.48 37.94
C GLU A 97 -30.43 28.01 39.23
N SER A 98 -29.91 26.94 39.84
CA SER A 98 -30.37 26.42 41.13
C SER A 98 -30.18 27.46 42.24
N GLU A 99 -29.01 28.08 42.34
CA GLU A 99 -28.72 29.17 43.28
C GLU A 99 -29.74 30.31 43.12
N LEU A 100 -29.96 30.77 41.89
CA LEU A 100 -30.92 31.84 41.60
C LEU A 100 -32.37 31.47 41.92
N ILE A 101 -32.76 30.19 41.77
CA ILE A 101 -34.09 29.70 42.18
C ILE A 101 -34.20 29.67 43.71
N VAL A 102 -33.14 29.28 44.41
CA VAL A 102 -33.08 29.31 45.88
C VAL A 102 -33.22 30.75 46.37
N ASP A 103 -32.48 31.71 45.81
CA ASP A 103 -32.60 33.13 46.15
C ASP A 103 -34.03 33.67 45.91
N LYS A 104 -34.63 33.32 44.77
CA LYS A 104 -36.03 33.67 44.46
C LYS A 104 -37.01 33.06 45.46
N ARG A 105 -36.76 31.82 45.91
CA ARG A 105 -37.60 31.17 46.90
C ARG A 105 -37.46 31.84 48.27
N GLU A 106 -36.25 32.17 48.69
CA GLU A 106 -35.99 32.89 49.94
C GLU A 106 -36.67 34.26 49.94
N THR A 107 -36.54 35.03 48.87
CA THR A 107 -37.24 36.32 48.72
C THR A 107 -38.77 36.16 48.71
N LEU A 108 -39.31 35.10 48.10
CA LEU A 108 -40.74 34.78 48.16
C LEU A 108 -41.20 34.41 49.56
N ILE A 109 -40.41 33.64 50.32
CA ILE A 109 -40.71 33.28 51.70
C ILE A 109 -40.73 34.56 52.56
N LEU A 110 -39.70 35.39 52.50
CA LEU A 110 -39.64 36.68 53.20
C LEU A 110 -40.82 37.58 52.85
N ARG A 111 -41.17 37.66 51.56
CA ARG A 111 -42.34 38.42 51.09
C ARG A 111 -43.64 37.82 51.62
N ARG A 112 -43.77 36.49 51.64
CA ARG A 112 -44.96 35.79 52.15
C ARG A 112 -45.11 36.00 53.65
N GLU A 113 -44.02 35.95 54.42
CA GLU A 113 -44.00 36.26 55.85
C GLU A 113 -44.43 37.72 56.09
N ALA A 114 -43.89 38.66 55.32
CA ALA A 114 -44.30 40.08 55.37
C ALA A 114 -45.75 40.30 54.94
N MET A 115 -46.27 39.50 53.99
CA MET A 115 -47.66 39.54 53.54
C MET A 115 -48.62 38.83 54.49
N ALA A 116 -48.18 37.80 55.21
CA ALA A 116 -48.97 37.15 56.26
C ALA A 116 -49.21 38.08 57.45
N LEU A 117 -48.30 39.05 57.65
CA LEU A 117 -48.45 40.16 58.60
C LEU A 117 -49.29 41.33 58.05
N ALA A 118 -49.68 41.31 56.77
CA ALA A 118 -50.41 42.38 56.10
C ALA A 118 -51.86 41.95 55.75
N PRO A 119 -52.84 42.88 55.73
CA PRO A 119 -54.22 42.55 55.36
C PRO A 119 -54.33 42.14 53.87
N PRO A 120 -55.27 41.25 53.50
CA PRO A 120 -55.37 40.69 52.16
C PRO A 120 -55.72 41.76 51.11
N LYS A 121 -54.87 41.89 50.08
CA LYS A 121 -55.11 42.77 48.93
C LYS A 121 -55.91 42.04 47.83
N PRO A 122 -56.99 42.62 47.30
CA PRO A 122 -57.67 42.10 46.12
C PRO A 122 -56.97 42.59 44.84
N GLY A 123 -56.74 41.70 43.86
CA GLY A 123 -56.43 42.11 42.49
C GLY A 123 -55.36 41.28 41.76
N THR A 124 -55.65 40.01 41.42
CA THR A 124 -54.75 39.13 40.63
C THR A 124 -55.26 38.81 39.22
N GLU A 125 -56.52 39.11 38.91
CA GLU A 125 -57.16 38.68 37.66
C GLU A 125 -56.59 39.37 36.41
N GLY A 126 -56.32 40.67 36.47
CA GLY A 126 -55.77 41.42 35.32
C GLY A 126 -54.32 41.07 34.96
N VAL A 127 -53.56 40.45 35.88
CA VAL A 127 -52.20 39.93 35.61
C VAL A 127 -52.29 38.57 34.90
N LEU A 128 -53.21 37.71 35.33
CA LEU A 128 -53.49 36.43 34.69
C LEU A 128 -54.05 36.60 33.28
N GLN A 129 -54.95 37.55 33.05
CA GLN A 129 -55.45 37.81 31.70
C GLN A 129 -54.34 38.32 30.75
N ARG A 130 -53.38 39.10 31.25
CA ARG A 130 -52.22 39.55 30.47
C ARG A 130 -51.27 38.38 30.14
N SER A 131 -50.99 37.50 31.09
CA SER A 131 -50.13 36.33 30.84
C SER A 131 -50.76 35.37 29.82
N VAL A 132 -52.07 35.14 29.88
CA VAL A 132 -52.80 34.32 28.90
C VAL A 132 -52.70 34.90 27.48
N LYS A 133 -52.81 36.23 27.32
CA LYS A 133 -52.63 36.89 26.02
C LYS A 133 -51.20 36.70 25.47
N VAL A 134 -50.19 36.86 26.32
CA VAL A 134 -48.78 36.67 25.92
C VAL A 134 -48.51 35.22 25.51
N LEU A 135 -48.99 34.25 26.29
CA LEU A 135 -48.84 32.82 25.97
C LEU A 135 -49.52 32.46 24.66
N ARG A 136 -50.71 33.01 24.40
CA ARG A 136 -51.40 32.83 23.11
C ARG A 136 -50.59 33.39 21.94
N GLY A 137 -49.92 34.52 22.13
CA GLY A 137 -48.99 35.09 21.15
C GLY A 137 -47.82 34.14 20.85
N LYS A 138 -47.16 33.65 21.91
CA LYS A 138 -46.05 32.69 21.79
C LYS A 138 -46.47 31.37 21.13
N CYS A 139 -47.66 30.85 21.42
CA CYS A 139 -48.18 29.67 20.75
C CYS A 139 -48.36 29.89 19.24
N LYS A 140 -48.85 31.06 18.83
CA LYS A 140 -49.00 31.39 17.40
C LYS A 140 -47.65 31.55 16.70
N GLU A 141 -46.67 32.15 17.37
CA GLU A 141 -45.31 32.30 16.85
C GLU A 141 -44.61 30.94 16.72
N ALA A 142 -44.72 30.07 17.73
CA ALA A 142 -44.23 28.70 17.66
C ALA A 142 -44.90 27.89 16.54
N GLN A 143 -46.20 28.08 16.30
CA GLN A 143 -46.90 27.46 15.17
C GLN A 143 -46.35 27.91 13.81
N LYS A 144 -46.04 29.20 13.64
CA LYS A 144 -45.41 29.69 12.41
C LYS A 144 -44.03 29.07 12.20
N HIS A 145 -43.20 29.03 13.23
CA HIS A 145 -41.89 28.40 13.15
C HIS A 145 -41.97 26.90 12.86
N LEU A 146 -42.97 26.19 13.39
CA LEU A 146 -43.19 24.79 13.04
C LEU A 146 -43.52 24.62 11.55
N MET A 147 -44.38 25.49 10.98
CA MET A 147 -44.69 25.44 9.54
C MET A 147 -43.47 25.75 8.67
N GLU A 148 -42.64 26.73 9.06
CA GLU A 148 -41.38 27.04 8.38
C GLU A 148 -40.43 25.84 8.40
N LEU A 149 -40.29 25.18 9.57
CA LEU A 149 -39.46 23.99 9.71
C LEU A 149 -40.00 22.83 8.87
N GLU A 150 -41.31 22.57 8.89
CA GLU A 150 -41.94 21.53 8.05
C GLU A 150 -41.67 21.77 6.56
N GLN A 151 -41.75 23.02 6.10
CA GLN A 151 -41.38 23.38 4.73
C GLN A 151 -39.91 23.04 4.43
N THR A 152 -38.97 23.44 5.29
CA THR A 152 -37.54 23.15 5.08
C THR A 152 -37.24 21.66 5.11
N VAL A 153 -37.96 20.89 5.93
CA VAL A 153 -37.83 19.43 5.94
C VAL A 153 -38.31 18.83 4.62
N GLY A 154 -39.41 19.32 4.06
CA GLY A 154 -39.89 18.90 2.74
C GLY A 154 -38.87 19.19 1.63
N GLU A 155 -38.32 20.41 1.59
CA GLU A 155 -37.28 20.79 0.62
C GLU A 155 -36.02 19.92 0.75
N LEU A 156 -35.59 19.62 1.98
CA LEU A 156 -34.45 18.74 2.23
C LEU A 156 -34.72 17.30 1.80
N GLN A 157 -35.94 16.79 1.98
CA GLN A 157 -36.32 15.44 1.55
C GLN A 157 -36.35 15.33 0.02
N GLU A 158 -36.87 16.33 -0.68
CA GLU A 158 -36.86 16.38 -2.15
C GLU A 158 -35.43 16.43 -2.69
N ASN A 159 -34.58 17.27 -2.10
CA ASN A 159 -33.16 17.34 -2.45
C ASN A 159 -32.44 16.01 -2.18
N GLN A 160 -32.74 15.35 -1.05
CA GLN A 160 -32.17 14.04 -0.72
C GLN A 160 -32.58 12.97 -1.73
N ALA A 161 -33.85 12.95 -2.14
CA ALA A 161 -34.34 12.02 -3.17
C ALA A 161 -33.61 12.26 -4.50
N GLY A 162 -33.53 13.51 -4.96
CA GLY A 162 -32.84 13.87 -6.21
C GLY A 162 -31.35 13.50 -6.20
N LEU A 163 -30.64 13.74 -5.09
CA LEU A 163 -29.23 13.34 -4.93
C LEU A 163 -29.06 11.81 -4.93
N THR A 164 -30.02 11.08 -4.35
CA THR A 164 -29.99 9.61 -4.31
C THR A 164 -30.17 9.04 -5.71
N ASP A 165 -31.09 9.58 -6.50
CA ASP A 165 -31.32 9.18 -7.89
C ASP A 165 -30.10 9.49 -8.77
N ALA A 166 -29.52 10.69 -8.63
CA ALA A 166 -28.28 11.05 -9.35
C ALA A 166 -27.12 10.11 -9.01
N LEU A 167 -26.95 9.78 -7.73
CA LEU A 167 -25.91 8.84 -7.28
C LEU A 167 -26.14 7.42 -7.81
N MET A 168 -27.40 6.98 -7.92
CA MET A 168 -27.74 5.71 -8.53
C MET A 168 -27.39 5.68 -10.02
N GLN A 169 -27.67 6.77 -10.74
CA GLN A 169 -27.32 6.92 -12.16
C GLN A 169 -25.80 6.90 -12.38
N GLU A 170 -25.03 7.65 -11.59
CA GLU A 170 -23.56 7.66 -11.65
C GLU A 170 -22.97 6.28 -11.36
N ARG A 171 -23.52 5.55 -10.38
CA ARG A 171 -23.11 4.17 -10.10
C ARG A 171 -23.37 3.24 -11.28
N GLN A 172 -24.52 3.38 -11.95
CA GLN A 172 -24.82 2.57 -13.13
C GLN A 172 -23.82 2.86 -14.27
N GLN A 173 -23.54 4.13 -14.55
CA GLN A 173 -22.54 4.52 -15.55
C GLN A 173 -21.16 3.96 -15.23
N LEU A 174 -20.75 3.99 -13.96
CA LEU A 174 -19.48 3.41 -13.52
C LEU A 174 -19.45 1.89 -13.76
N THR A 175 -20.54 1.17 -13.48
CA THR A 175 -20.60 -0.28 -13.77
C THR A 175 -20.53 -0.59 -15.26
N GLU A 176 -21.18 0.21 -16.10
CA GLU A 176 -21.10 0.09 -17.55
C GLU A 176 -19.67 0.34 -18.04
N LEU A 177 -19.02 1.43 -17.59
CA LEU A 177 -17.62 1.73 -17.90
C LEU A 177 -16.67 0.62 -17.47
N MET A 178 -16.82 0.06 -16.26
CA MET A 178 -16.01 -1.08 -15.82
C MET A 178 -16.20 -2.30 -16.72
N SER A 179 -17.44 -2.58 -17.14
CA SER A 179 -17.71 -3.69 -18.06
C SER A 179 -17.02 -3.48 -19.42
N THR A 180 -17.04 -2.26 -19.95
CA THR A 180 -16.35 -1.92 -21.20
C THR A 180 -14.82 -2.01 -21.06
N SER A 181 -14.26 -1.57 -19.93
CA SER A 181 -12.83 -1.69 -19.63
C SER A 181 -12.40 -3.16 -19.62
N ASN A 182 -13.15 -4.02 -18.93
CA ASN A 182 -12.83 -5.46 -18.88
C ASN A 182 -12.89 -6.12 -20.27
N ILE A 183 -13.84 -5.71 -21.12
CA ILE A 183 -13.92 -6.18 -22.51
C ILE A 183 -12.68 -5.72 -23.27
N LEU A 184 -12.32 -4.42 -23.20
CA LEU A 184 -11.15 -3.87 -23.88
C LEU A 184 -9.85 -4.52 -23.40
N ASP A 185 -9.69 -4.78 -22.11
CA ASP A 185 -8.53 -5.49 -21.56
C ASP A 185 -8.41 -6.90 -22.16
N SER A 186 -9.53 -7.61 -22.27
CA SER A 186 -9.56 -8.94 -22.90
C SER A 186 -9.22 -8.89 -24.39
N GLU A 187 -9.67 -7.86 -25.11
CA GLU A 187 -9.35 -7.63 -26.52
C GLU A 187 -7.86 -7.29 -26.70
N LEU A 188 -7.30 -6.47 -25.82
CA LEU A 188 -5.88 -6.08 -25.85
C LEU A 188 -5.00 -7.32 -25.63
N VAL A 189 -5.35 -8.17 -24.65
CA VAL A 189 -4.67 -9.45 -24.43
C VAL A 189 -4.75 -10.31 -25.69
N ASN A 190 -5.92 -10.47 -26.31
CA ASN A 190 -6.09 -11.25 -27.53
C ASN A 190 -5.26 -10.71 -28.71
N ILE A 191 -5.22 -9.39 -28.90
CA ILE A 191 -4.43 -8.74 -29.96
C ILE A 191 -2.94 -8.99 -29.73
N GLN A 192 -2.44 -8.74 -28.52
CA GLN A 192 -1.05 -8.99 -28.16
C GLN A 192 -0.69 -10.48 -28.38
N ASP A 193 -1.62 -11.35 -28.03
CA ASP A 193 -1.52 -12.78 -28.22
C ASP A 193 -1.42 -13.19 -29.70
N THR A 194 -2.19 -12.56 -30.60
CA THR A 194 -2.11 -12.82 -32.06
C THR A 194 -0.83 -12.27 -32.67
N LYS A 195 -0.36 -11.11 -32.19
CA LYS A 195 0.90 -10.48 -32.61
C LYS A 195 2.08 -11.37 -32.27
N ASP A 196 2.16 -11.88 -31.04
CA ASP A 196 3.28 -12.72 -30.59
C ASP A 196 3.33 -14.05 -31.37
N ARG A 197 2.17 -14.67 -31.64
CA ARG A 197 2.08 -15.88 -32.47
C ARG A 197 2.56 -15.62 -33.91
N SER A 198 2.15 -14.49 -34.48
CA SER A 198 2.54 -14.09 -35.83
C SER A 198 4.03 -13.80 -35.93
N PHE A 199 4.60 -13.12 -34.93
CA PHE A 199 6.02 -12.83 -34.83
C PHE A 199 6.88 -14.11 -34.72
N ALA A 200 6.49 -15.04 -33.84
CA ALA A 200 7.15 -16.33 -33.72
C ALA A 200 7.14 -17.11 -35.04
N ARG A 201 5.99 -17.14 -35.74
CA ARG A 201 5.87 -17.77 -37.06
C ARG A 201 6.78 -17.11 -38.10
N LEU A 202 6.87 -15.78 -38.12
CA LEU A 202 7.72 -15.04 -39.05
C LEU A 202 9.20 -15.36 -38.83
N LEU A 203 9.65 -15.42 -37.57
CA LEU A 203 11.02 -15.82 -37.23
C LEU A 203 11.33 -17.26 -37.70
N LEU A 204 10.39 -18.20 -37.52
CA LEU A 204 10.55 -19.57 -38.00
C LEU A 204 10.70 -19.62 -39.53
N LEU A 205 9.84 -18.90 -40.26
CA LEU A 205 9.90 -18.83 -41.71
C LEU A 205 11.18 -18.15 -42.21
N GLN A 206 11.62 -17.08 -41.56
CA GLN A 206 12.88 -16.39 -41.90
C GLN A 206 14.09 -17.29 -41.68
N ASN A 207 14.14 -18.02 -40.56
CA ASN A 207 15.22 -18.97 -40.29
C ASN A 207 15.22 -20.13 -41.28
N ARG A 208 14.04 -20.65 -41.64
CA ARG A 208 13.90 -21.67 -42.70
C ARG A 208 14.38 -21.13 -44.06
N SER A 209 13.99 -19.91 -44.43
CA SER A 209 14.43 -19.26 -45.66
C SER A 209 15.95 -19.10 -45.71
N LYS A 210 16.58 -18.66 -44.61
CA LYS A 210 18.05 -18.57 -44.51
C LYS A 210 18.73 -19.91 -44.72
N LYS A 211 18.23 -20.98 -44.08
CA LYS A 211 18.76 -22.34 -44.25
C LYS A 211 18.61 -22.82 -45.71
N LEU A 212 17.45 -22.61 -46.32
CA LEU A 212 17.22 -22.96 -47.73
C LEU A 212 18.12 -22.16 -48.68
N HIS A 213 18.40 -20.89 -48.37
CA HIS A 213 19.32 -20.08 -49.15
C HIS A 213 20.75 -20.65 -49.12
N LEU A 214 21.25 -21.03 -47.94
CA LEU A 214 22.57 -21.67 -47.80
C LEU A 214 22.65 -23.01 -48.56
N VAL A 215 21.53 -23.75 -48.67
CA VAL A 215 21.42 -24.94 -49.53
C VAL A 215 21.52 -24.56 -51.01
N SER A 216 20.81 -23.51 -51.42
CA SER A 216 20.84 -23.03 -52.82
C SER A 216 22.21 -22.52 -53.26
N GLU A 217 23.00 -21.96 -52.33
CA GLU A 217 24.37 -21.50 -52.58
C GLU A 217 25.41 -22.62 -52.53
N GLY A 218 25.01 -23.86 -52.21
CA GLY A 218 25.92 -25.02 -52.09
C GLY A 218 26.82 -25.01 -50.84
N SER A 219 26.68 -23.98 -49.98
CA SER A 219 27.44 -23.83 -48.74
C SER A 219 26.93 -24.72 -47.60
N TYR A 220 25.69 -25.23 -47.69
CA TYR A 220 25.11 -26.15 -46.71
C TYR A 220 25.23 -27.62 -47.17
N LYS A 221 26.02 -28.43 -46.46
CA LYS A 221 26.04 -29.89 -46.60
C LYS A 221 25.19 -30.52 -45.50
N ALA A 222 24.12 -31.21 -45.88
CA ALA A 222 23.33 -32.03 -44.97
C ALA A 222 24.12 -33.30 -44.61
N SER A 223 24.75 -33.30 -43.44
CA SER A 223 25.66 -34.37 -43.00
C SER A 223 24.97 -35.58 -42.35
N SER A 224 23.65 -35.72 -42.51
CA SER A 224 22.84 -36.67 -41.74
C SER A 224 22.14 -37.69 -42.64
N SER A 225 22.18 -38.97 -42.27
CA SER A 225 21.39 -40.03 -42.90
C SER A 225 19.91 -39.88 -42.53
N SER A 226 18.99 -40.34 -43.38
CA SER A 226 17.54 -40.26 -43.12
C SER A 226 17.14 -40.77 -41.73
N GLN A 227 17.73 -41.89 -41.29
CA GLN A 227 17.48 -42.48 -39.98
C GLN A 227 17.98 -41.60 -38.82
N THR A 228 19.11 -40.91 -38.97
CA THR A 228 19.61 -39.99 -37.92
C THR A 228 18.77 -38.73 -37.80
N VAL A 229 18.20 -38.24 -38.91
CA VAL A 229 17.26 -37.10 -38.90
C VAL A 229 15.96 -37.47 -38.21
N GLU A 230 15.44 -38.66 -38.49
CA GLU A 230 14.19 -39.17 -37.91
C GLU A 230 14.32 -39.40 -36.39
N ALA A 231 15.43 -40.00 -35.94
CA ALA A 231 15.73 -40.13 -34.52
C ALA A 231 15.87 -38.77 -33.81
N ALA A 232 16.50 -37.79 -34.45
CA ALA A 232 16.64 -36.44 -33.90
C ALA A 232 15.30 -35.69 -33.83
N LEU A 233 14.43 -35.83 -34.83
CA LEU A 233 13.08 -35.27 -34.82
C LEU A 233 12.24 -35.87 -33.70
N GLN A 234 12.33 -37.18 -33.50
CA GLN A 234 11.58 -37.88 -32.46
C GLN A 234 12.06 -37.48 -31.05
N ALA A 235 13.37 -37.37 -30.85
CA ALA A 235 13.95 -36.86 -29.60
C ALA A 235 13.55 -35.39 -29.32
N GLN A 236 13.45 -34.57 -30.37
CA GLN A 236 12.98 -33.19 -30.23
C GLN A 236 11.49 -33.12 -29.92
N ALA A 237 10.67 -33.98 -30.53
CA ALA A 237 9.24 -34.07 -30.23
C ALA A 237 8.98 -34.48 -28.78
N THR A 238 9.72 -35.48 -28.27
CA THR A 238 9.62 -35.89 -26.85
C THR A 238 10.05 -34.77 -25.92
N ALA A 239 11.16 -34.08 -26.21
CA ALA A 239 11.62 -32.96 -25.39
C ALA A 239 10.62 -31.80 -25.34
N VAL A 240 10.00 -31.46 -26.47
CA VAL A 240 8.95 -30.42 -26.51
C VAL A 240 7.72 -30.84 -25.71
N GLN A 241 7.34 -32.12 -25.77
CA GLN A 241 6.22 -32.65 -24.98
C GLN A 241 6.52 -32.60 -23.47
N ASP A 242 7.73 -32.97 -23.05
CA ASP A 242 8.15 -32.93 -21.65
C ASP A 242 8.13 -31.50 -21.10
N VAL A 243 8.67 -30.55 -21.86
CA VAL A 243 8.64 -29.13 -21.48
C VAL A 243 7.20 -28.60 -21.42
N SER A 244 6.32 -29.01 -22.34
CA SER A 244 4.90 -28.65 -22.30
C SER A 244 4.19 -29.17 -21.05
N ASN A 245 4.48 -30.42 -20.66
CA ASN A 245 3.94 -31.04 -19.45
C ASN A 245 4.42 -30.30 -18.19
N ILE A 246 5.72 -29.98 -18.11
CA ILE A 246 6.29 -29.19 -16.99
C ILE A 246 5.61 -27.83 -16.90
N LEU A 247 5.45 -27.15 -18.03
CA LEU A 247 4.84 -25.82 -18.06
C LEU A 247 3.37 -25.84 -17.65
N SER A 248 2.63 -26.88 -18.03
CA SER A 248 1.25 -27.12 -17.59
C SER A 248 1.18 -27.31 -16.07
N ASN A 249 2.08 -28.13 -15.50
CA ASN A 249 2.14 -28.37 -14.06
C ASN A 249 2.50 -27.09 -13.29
N VAL A 250 3.49 -26.33 -13.76
CA VAL A 250 3.88 -25.04 -13.14
C VAL A 250 2.75 -24.02 -13.21
N CYS A 251 1.98 -23.97 -14.30
CA CYS A 251 0.82 -23.09 -14.39
C CYS A 251 -0.33 -23.52 -13.46
N GLN A 252 -0.42 -24.80 -13.11
CA GLN A 252 -1.41 -25.33 -12.18
C GLN A 252 -0.99 -25.10 -10.72
N GLU A 253 0.28 -25.31 -10.39
CA GLU A 253 0.84 -25.13 -9.06
C GLU A 253 1.03 -23.65 -8.70
N PHE A 254 1.32 -22.79 -9.68
CA PHE A 254 1.59 -21.36 -9.47
C PHE A 254 0.78 -20.45 -10.41
N PRO A 255 -0.52 -20.21 -10.11
CA PRO A 255 -1.41 -19.40 -10.96
C PRO A 255 -0.91 -17.98 -11.19
N GLN A 256 -0.20 -17.42 -10.20
CA GLN A 256 0.42 -16.09 -10.24
C GLN A 256 1.46 -15.89 -11.35
N HIS A 257 2.04 -16.97 -11.89
CA HIS A 257 3.04 -16.91 -12.97
C HIS A 257 2.47 -17.26 -14.34
N ARG A 258 1.17 -17.60 -14.41
CA ARG A 258 0.51 -18.03 -15.65
C ARG A 258 0.56 -16.97 -16.74
N GLU A 259 0.49 -15.69 -16.36
CA GLU A 259 0.58 -14.59 -17.32
C GLU A 259 1.99 -14.43 -17.90
N ALA A 260 3.01 -14.51 -17.06
CA ALA A 260 4.42 -14.42 -17.49
C ALA A 260 4.82 -15.61 -18.38
N LEU A 261 4.24 -16.79 -18.14
CA LEU A 261 4.51 -18.03 -18.90
C LEU A 261 3.60 -18.21 -20.14
N ARG A 262 2.62 -17.31 -20.35
CA ARG A 262 1.65 -17.37 -21.46
C ARG A 262 2.33 -17.37 -22.83
N THR A 263 3.35 -16.52 -23.00
CA THR A 263 4.12 -16.41 -24.26
C THR A 263 4.88 -17.70 -24.58
N VAL A 264 5.57 -18.27 -23.60
CA VAL A 264 6.36 -19.51 -23.77
C VAL A 264 5.45 -20.69 -24.10
N SER A 265 4.31 -20.80 -23.41
CA SER A 265 3.31 -21.84 -23.65
C SER A 265 2.84 -21.86 -25.12
N ARG A 266 2.58 -20.69 -25.70
CA ARG A 266 2.03 -20.57 -27.05
C ARG A 266 3.09 -20.77 -28.13
N VAL A 267 4.35 -20.42 -27.87
CA VAL A 267 5.48 -20.74 -28.76
C VAL A 267 5.71 -22.25 -28.83
N LEU A 268 5.63 -22.97 -27.71
CA LEU A 268 5.76 -24.43 -27.69
C LEU A 268 4.67 -25.12 -28.52
N VAL A 269 3.42 -24.62 -28.47
CA VAL A 269 2.32 -25.13 -29.30
C VAL A 269 2.61 -25.00 -30.81
N LEU A 270 3.22 -23.88 -31.25
CA LEU A 270 3.64 -23.73 -32.65
C LEU A 270 4.70 -24.75 -33.08
N HIS A 271 5.59 -25.14 -32.16
CA HIS A 271 6.60 -26.16 -32.42
C HIS A 271 6.01 -27.57 -32.48
N THR A 272 4.94 -27.85 -31.73
CA THR A 272 4.19 -29.10 -31.85
C THR A 272 3.37 -29.19 -33.14
N GLU A 273 2.71 -28.10 -33.56
CA GLU A 273 1.90 -28.04 -34.79
C GLU A 273 2.77 -28.09 -36.06
N GLY A 274 3.98 -27.52 -36.02
CA GLY A 274 4.91 -27.48 -37.16
C GLY A 274 5.57 -28.83 -37.51
N ASN A 275 5.47 -29.84 -36.64
CA ASN A 275 6.01 -31.18 -36.87
C ASN A 275 4.95 -32.17 -37.42
N SER A 276 3.68 -31.75 -37.50
CA SER A 276 2.55 -32.58 -37.96
C SER A 276 2.09 -32.29 -39.40
N SER A 277 2.95 -31.69 -40.25
CA SER A 277 2.63 -31.40 -41.66
C SER A 277 3.80 -31.71 -42.59
#